data_AF-A0A2G4HKB7-F1
#
_entry.id   AF-A0A2G4HKB7-F1
#
_cell.length_a   1.000
_cell.length_b   1.000
_cell.length_c   1.000
_cell.angle_alpha   90.00
_cell.angle_beta   90.00
_cell.angle_gamma   90.00
#
_symmetry.space_group_name_H-M   'P 1'
#
loop_
_entity.id
_entity.type
_entity.pdbx_description
1 polymer ?
#
loop_
_entity_poly.entity_id
_entity_poly.type
_entity_poly.pdbx_seq_one_letter_code
_entity_poly.pdbx_strand_id
1 'polypeptide(L)'
;MSKFFSFFAAGLVLVFAGAGAGCGRGETSVLIAEVDDASYREGQQLVRQGRPQEALANYLKVIARRAESAPESHLEAGLIYRQHIKDPIAAIYHFRKYLEQQPNSRQAPLVRQQIEAAKREFGRTLPNQPLDSREVRIEGRDQRERLEREIEQLRAELSVLRSGGLGGTFSAGVRPVTAATREPAVTEVPEGDERSRISLAPIQGPEGDAAAEASLSPAPTPAAPRTKSAQPAAGGGRRHTVAPKDSLFGIAKKYYGSATNARVQALIDANRDVLPAGAATPLKEGMALRIP
;
A
#
# COMPACT_ATOMS: atom_id res chain seq x y z
N MET A 1 36.29 -31.63 75.71
CA MET A 1 35.12 -31.90 76.58
C MET A 1 34.14 -30.72 76.46
N SER A 2 32.88 -30.92 76.04
CA SER A 2 31.66 -30.96 76.89
C SER A 2 31.36 -29.61 77.59
N LYS A 3 30.21 -28.93 77.44
CA LYS A 3 28.89 -29.24 76.84
C LYS A 3 28.25 -27.93 76.31
N PHE A 4 27.51 -27.96 75.20
CA PHE A 4 26.04 -27.85 75.17
C PHE A 4 25.41 -26.99 76.30
N PHE A 5 24.91 -25.81 75.93
CA PHE A 5 23.65 -25.27 76.46
C PHE A 5 22.82 -24.72 75.30
N SER A 6 21.49 -24.81 75.40
CA SER A 6 20.58 -24.65 74.26
C SER A 6 19.32 -23.89 74.67
N PHE A 7 18.63 -23.32 73.67
CA PHE A 7 17.29 -22.71 73.70
C PHE A 7 17.07 -21.44 74.54
N PHE A 8 16.90 -20.31 73.84
CA PHE A 8 15.76 -19.37 73.93
C PHE A 8 15.74 -18.62 72.58
N ALA A 9 14.88 -18.95 71.61
CA ALA A 9 13.45 -18.67 71.51
C ALA A 9 13.13 -17.22 71.10
N ALA A 10 12.12 -17.06 70.24
CA ALA A 10 11.77 -15.86 69.45
C ALA A 10 12.84 -15.46 68.38
N GLY A 11 12.53 -15.32 67.08
CA GLY A 11 11.24 -15.35 66.42
C GLY A 11 10.93 -14.02 65.72
N LEU A 12 11.68 -13.71 64.66
CA LEU A 12 11.35 -12.59 63.76
C LEU A 12 11.55 -13.03 62.31
N VAL A 13 10.48 -13.59 61.74
CA VAL A 13 10.35 -13.81 60.30
C VAL A 13 10.25 -12.43 59.65
N LEU A 14 11.36 -11.94 59.09
CA LEU A 14 11.40 -10.68 58.35
C LEU A 14 10.87 -10.88 56.92
N VAL A 15 9.62 -11.32 56.83
CA VAL A 15 8.82 -11.19 55.61
C VAL A 15 8.17 -9.82 55.67
N PHE A 16 8.79 -8.82 55.04
CA PHE A 16 8.11 -7.58 54.76
C PHE A 16 8.52 -6.98 53.41
N ALA A 17 7.49 -6.60 52.64
CA ALA A 17 7.56 -5.76 51.46
C ALA A 17 8.53 -6.22 50.35
N GLY A 18 8.19 -7.34 49.70
CA GLY A 18 8.30 -7.39 48.24
C GLY A 18 7.38 -6.35 47.62
N ALA A 19 7.80 -5.08 47.65
CA ALA A 19 7.06 -3.98 47.05
C ALA A 19 7.04 -4.17 45.54
N GLY A 20 5.87 -4.56 45.01
CA GLY A 20 5.67 -4.69 43.57
C GLY A 20 5.88 -3.34 42.89
N ALA A 21 7.02 -3.18 42.21
CA ALA A 21 7.28 -2.09 41.28
C ALA A 21 6.44 -2.28 40.00
N GLY A 22 5.11 -2.27 40.17
CA GLY A 22 4.10 -2.54 39.16
C GLY A 22 3.16 -1.36 39.01
N CYS A 23 3.68 -0.23 38.52
CA CYS A 23 2.98 0.83 37.79
C CYS A 23 4.00 1.88 37.29
N GLY A 24 3.84 2.43 36.08
CA GLY A 24 4.58 3.62 35.63
C GLY A 24 5.78 3.44 34.66
N ARG A 25 6.11 2.23 34.17
CA ARG A 25 7.25 2.06 33.22
C ARG A 25 7.07 2.76 31.87
N GLY A 26 5.87 3.26 31.56
CA GLY A 26 5.58 4.07 30.37
C GLY A 26 5.90 5.57 30.49
N GLU A 27 6.03 6.12 31.71
CA GLU A 27 6.28 7.56 31.90
C GLU A 27 7.77 7.86 32.02
N THR A 28 8.55 6.95 32.61
CA THR A 28 10.01 7.08 32.76
C THR A 28 10.76 7.12 31.41
N SER A 29 10.19 6.57 30.33
CA SER A 29 10.82 6.58 29.00
C SER A 29 10.79 7.95 28.33
N VAL A 30 9.88 8.85 28.72
CA VAL A 30 9.81 10.22 28.18
C VAL A 30 10.85 11.13 28.85
N LEU A 31 11.21 10.85 30.11
CA LEU A 31 12.13 11.67 30.91
C LEU A 31 13.62 11.42 30.57
N ILE A 32 13.96 10.32 29.92
CA ILE A 32 15.34 9.95 29.56
C ILE A 32 15.56 10.28 28.08
N ALA A 33 16.71 10.89 27.75
CA ALA A 33 17.09 11.17 26.37
C ALA A 33 17.10 9.88 25.53
N GLU A 34 16.68 9.97 24.27
CA GLU A 34 16.54 8.78 23.41
C GLU A 34 17.85 8.01 23.22
N VAL A 35 18.95 8.76 23.08
CA VAL A 35 20.32 8.25 22.95
C VAL A 35 20.78 7.43 24.17
N ASP A 36 20.10 7.60 25.31
CA ASP A 36 20.39 6.89 26.56
C ASP A 36 19.52 5.64 26.78
N ASP A 37 18.53 5.38 25.91
CA ASP A 37 17.78 4.11 25.94
C ASP A 37 18.73 2.94 25.65
N ALA A 38 18.70 1.92 26.52
CA ALA A 38 19.53 0.74 26.36
C ALA A 38 19.33 0.07 24.99
N SER A 39 18.09 0.07 24.48
CA SER A 39 17.73 -0.52 23.18
C SER A 39 18.27 0.33 22.01
N TYR A 40 18.33 1.65 22.15
CA TYR A 40 18.96 2.53 21.14
C TYR A 40 20.48 2.26 21.05
N ARG A 41 21.14 2.18 22.22
CA ARG A 41 22.58 1.88 22.31
C ARG A 41 22.92 0.48 21.79
N GLU A 42 22.08 -0.51 22.07
CA GLU A 42 22.19 -1.87 21.51
C GLU A 42 22.03 -1.84 19.98
N GLY A 43 21.04 -1.10 19.46
CA GLY A 43 20.86 -0.86 18.02
C GLY A 43 22.13 -0.30 17.36
N GLN A 44 22.72 0.74 17.95
CA GLN A 44 23.96 1.35 17.46
C GLN A 44 25.16 0.38 17.48
N GLN A 45 25.25 -0.51 18.47
CA GLN A 45 26.27 -1.56 18.50
C GLN A 45 26.04 -2.61 17.39
N LEU A 46 24.79 -3.00 17.14
CA LEU A 46 24.43 -3.96 16.09
C LEU A 46 24.68 -3.40 14.68
N VAL A 47 24.46 -2.10 14.43
CA VAL A 47 24.87 -1.45 13.17
C VAL A 47 26.38 -1.58 12.97
N ARG A 48 27.18 -1.28 14.01
CA ARG A 48 28.66 -1.40 13.95
C ARG A 48 29.15 -2.84 13.76
N GLN A 49 28.37 -3.83 14.20
CA GLN A 49 28.63 -5.26 13.96
C GLN A 49 28.19 -5.74 12.56
N GLY A 50 27.61 -4.86 11.72
CA GLY A 50 27.08 -5.25 10.41
C GLY A 50 25.77 -6.05 10.50
N ARG A 51 25.00 -5.91 11.58
CA ARG A 51 23.73 -6.61 11.86
C ARG A 51 22.52 -5.66 11.79
N PRO A 52 22.22 -5.03 10.63
CA PRO A 52 21.24 -3.97 10.52
C PRO A 52 19.80 -4.43 10.77
N GLN A 53 19.47 -5.69 10.50
CA GLN A 53 18.12 -6.23 10.74
C GLN A 53 17.78 -6.28 12.24
N GLU A 54 18.76 -6.69 13.07
CA GLU A 54 18.60 -6.74 14.52
C GLU A 54 18.68 -5.34 15.14
N ALA A 55 19.52 -4.46 14.58
CA ALA A 55 19.55 -3.05 14.96
C ALA A 55 18.18 -2.39 14.75
N LEU A 56 17.56 -2.60 13.59
CA LEU A 56 16.21 -2.12 13.29
C LEU A 56 15.18 -2.64 14.31
N ALA A 57 15.21 -3.93 14.64
CA ALA A 57 14.30 -4.50 15.65
C ALA A 57 14.45 -3.79 17.01
N ASN A 58 15.67 -3.38 17.38
CA ASN A 58 15.91 -2.60 18.58
C ASN A 58 15.46 -1.13 18.49
N TYR A 59 15.67 -0.45 17.36
CA TYR A 59 15.11 0.90 17.15
C TYR A 59 13.57 0.91 17.14
N LEU A 60 12.93 -0.10 16.54
CA LEU A 60 11.47 -0.26 16.58
C LEU A 60 10.94 -0.49 18.01
N LYS A 61 11.68 -1.16 18.90
CA LYS A 61 11.33 -1.26 20.33
C LYS A 61 11.34 0.12 21.02
N VAL A 62 12.29 1.00 20.68
CA VAL A 62 12.34 2.37 21.23
C VAL A 62 11.13 3.18 20.76
N ILE A 63 10.86 3.16 19.44
CA ILE A 63 9.71 3.84 18.81
C ILE A 63 8.39 3.37 19.47
N ALA A 64 8.20 2.06 19.65
CA ALA A 64 7.01 1.49 20.27
C ALA A 64 6.85 1.91 21.75
N ARG A 65 7.94 1.96 22.52
CA ARG A 65 7.92 2.37 23.94
C ARG A 65 7.67 3.87 24.14
N ARG A 66 8.08 4.71 23.18
CA ARG A 66 7.90 6.16 23.22
C ARG A 66 6.67 6.65 22.46
N ALA A 67 5.77 5.74 22.08
CA ALA A 67 4.54 6.03 21.32
C ALA A 67 4.80 6.92 20.07
N GLU A 68 5.74 6.49 19.22
CA GLU A 68 6.23 7.21 18.03
C GLU A 68 7.06 8.50 18.31
N SER A 69 7.19 8.94 19.57
CA SER A 69 8.01 10.10 19.96
C SER A 69 9.50 9.73 20.15
N ALA A 70 10.15 9.34 19.06
CA ALA A 70 11.48 8.75 19.03
C ALA A 70 12.26 9.15 17.76
N PRO A 71 12.62 10.45 17.60
CA PRO A 71 13.17 10.96 16.35
C PRO A 71 14.46 10.26 15.92
N GLU A 72 15.43 10.04 16.81
CA GLU A 72 16.73 9.47 16.44
C GLU A 72 16.58 8.00 15.97
N SER A 73 15.71 7.22 16.62
CA SER A 73 15.36 5.86 16.20
C SER A 73 14.58 5.85 14.88
N HIS A 74 13.72 6.85 14.63
CA HIS A 74 13.08 7.01 13.32
C HIS A 74 14.13 7.32 12.23
N LEU A 75 15.13 8.16 12.50
CA LEU A 75 16.21 8.43 11.55
C LEU A 75 16.99 7.15 11.21
N GLU A 76 17.48 6.45 12.23
CA GLU A 76 18.30 5.24 12.06
C GLU A 76 17.51 4.09 11.40
N ALA A 77 16.25 3.88 11.80
CA ALA A 77 15.36 2.93 11.13
C ALA A 77 15.17 3.28 9.65
N GLY A 78 14.95 4.56 9.31
CA GLY A 78 14.81 5.01 7.92
C GLY A 78 16.07 4.78 7.08
N LEU A 79 17.26 4.97 7.67
CA LEU A 79 18.53 4.65 7.02
C LEU A 79 18.67 3.15 6.74
N ILE A 80 18.33 2.29 7.70
CA ILE A 80 18.37 0.82 7.53
C ILE A 80 17.38 0.35 6.47
N TYR A 81 16.14 0.85 6.50
CA TYR A 81 15.11 0.49 5.52
C TYR A 81 15.56 0.78 4.09
N ARG A 82 16.20 1.94 3.86
CA ARG A 82 16.71 2.28 2.52
C ARG A 82 17.96 1.50 2.14
N GLN A 83 18.96 1.41 3.02
CA GLN A 83 20.28 0.89 2.66
C GLN A 83 20.34 -0.64 2.61
N HIS A 84 19.69 -1.33 3.55
CA HIS A 84 19.85 -2.77 3.74
C HIS A 84 18.61 -3.56 3.32
N ILE A 85 17.41 -3.07 3.66
CA ILE A 85 16.15 -3.75 3.33
C ILE A 85 15.66 -3.39 1.92
N LYS A 86 16.04 -2.20 1.43
CA LYS A 86 15.59 -1.61 0.16
C LYS A 86 14.07 -1.45 0.07
N ASP A 87 13.46 -1.08 1.20
CA ASP A 87 12.06 -0.63 1.26
C ASP A 87 12.04 0.91 1.28
N PRO A 88 11.87 1.58 0.12
CA PRO A 88 11.80 3.03 0.07
C PRO A 88 10.53 3.59 0.74
N ILE A 89 9.44 2.82 0.85
CA ILE A 89 8.17 3.30 1.42
C ILE A 89 8.32 3.41 2.93
N ALA A 90 8.81 2.35 3.59
CA ALA A 90 9.12 2.36 5.01
C ALA A 90 10.17 3.44 5.35
N ALA A 91 11.23 3.57 4.54
CA ALA A 91 12.22 4.62 4.71
C ALA A 91 11.60 6.03 4.69
N ILE A 92 10.74 6.32 3.70
CA ILE A 92 10.02 7.61 3.62
C ILE A 92 9.14 7.85 4.85
N TYR A 93 8.41 6.84 5.34
CA TYR A 93 7.59 6.97 6.54
C TYR A 93 8.43 7.37 7.76
N HIS A 94 9.52 6.65 8.02
CA HIS A 94 10.40 6.91 9.16
C HIS A 94 11.08 8.30 9.06
N PHE A 95 11.59 8.68 7.89
CA PHE A 95 12.16 10.01 7.67
C PHE A 95 11.13 11.15 7.81
N ARG A 96 9.88 10.93 7.42
CA ARG A 96 8.80 11.91 7.65
C ARG A 96 8.49 12.06 9.13
N LYS A 97 8.44 10.97 9.89
CA LYS A 97 8.25 11.00 11.34
C LYS A 97 9.37 11.76 12.07
N TYR A 98 10.62 11.61 11.62
CA TYR A 98 11.73 12.46 12.09
C TYR A 98 11.47 13.96 11.83
N LEU A 99 11.09 14.33 10.60
CA LEU A 99 10.84 15.72 10.22
C LEU A 99 9.60 16.34 10.87
N GLU A 100 8.59 15.53 11.23
CA GLU A 100 7.43 15.96 12.02
C GLU A 100 7.85 16.40 13.44
N GLN A 101 8.84 15.73 14.02
CA GLN A 101 9.31 15.96 15.39
C GLN A 101 10.47 16.97 15.47
N GLN A 102 11.35 16.98 14.47
CA GLN A 102 12.52 17.85 14.39
C GLN A 102 12.62 18.59 13.03
N PRO A 103 11.66 19.49 12.70
CA PRO A 103 11.60 20.13 11.37
C PRO A 103 12.80 21.02 11.03
N ASN A 104 13.48 21.55 12.06
CA ASN A 104 14.58 22.52 11.99
C ASN A 104 15.93 21.96 12.51
N SER A 105 16.10 20.63 12.60
CA SER A 105 17.38 20.06 13.01
C SER A 105 18.47 20.29 11.96
N ARG A 106 19.74 20.18 12.39
CA ARG A 106 20.90 20.23 11.47
C ARG A 106 20.86 19.13 10.40
N GLN A 107 20.20 18.01 10.69
CA GLN A 107 20.06 16.88 9.76
C GLN A 107 18.81 17.00 8.87
N ALA A 108 17.83 17.86 9.20
CA ALA A 108 16.58 17.98 8.45
C ALA A 108 16.77 18.24 6.92
N PRO A 109 17.73 19.04 6.44
CA PRO A 109 18.01 19.17 5.01
C PRO A 109 18.48 17.85 4.37
N LEU A 110 19.36 17.13 5.06
CA LEU A 110 19.84 15.81 4.63
C LEU A 110 18.67 14.81 4.59
N VAL A 111 17.85 14.74 5.64
CA VAL A 111 16.70 13.83 5.70
C VAL A 111 15.69 14.10 4.57
N ARG A 112 15.45 15.38 4.21
CA ARG A 112 14.64 15.74 3.03
C ARG A 112 15.27 15.19 1.73
N GLN A 113 16.59 15.31 1.55
CA GLN A 113 17.30 14.71 0.41
C GLN A 113 17.18 13.17 0.41
N GLN A 114 17.25 12.52 1.58
CA GLN A 114 17.09 11.06 1.70
C GLN A 114 15.67 10.60 1.30
N ILE A 115 14.64 11.40 1.61
CA ILE A 115 13.25 11.17 1.17
C ILE A 115 13.14 11.28 -0.36
N GLU A 116 13.68 12.32 -0.99
CA GLU A 116 13.61 12.46 -2.46
C GLU A 116 14.41 11.36 -3.19
N ALA A 117 15.51 10.89 -2.60
CA ALA A 117 16.23 9.72 -3.11
C ALA A 117 15.38 8.44 -3.02
N ALA A 118 14.74 8.18 -1.88
CA ALA A 118 13.85 7.02 -1.71
C ALA A 118 12.61 7.10 -2.62
N LYS A 119 12.05 8.30 -2.86
CA LYS A 119 10.96 8.50 -3.83
C LYS A 119 11.38 8.14 -5.25
N ARG A 120 12.59 8.54 -5.69
CA ARG A 120 13.13 8.14 -7.01
C ARG A 120 13.37 6.64 -7.10
N GLU A 121 13.90 6.02 -6.05
CA GLU A 121 14.09 4.56 -5.96
C GLU A 121 12.74 3.82 -6.06
N PHE A 122 11.71 4.26 -5.34
CA PHE A 122 10.34 3.73 -5.49
C PHE A 122 9.78 3.98 -6.90
N GLY A 123 10.01 5.16 -7.48
CA GLY A 123 9.56 5.47 -8.85
C GLY A 123 10.12 4.52 -9.91
N ARG A 124 11.32 3.96 -9.69
CA ARG A 124 11.95 2.96 -10.58
C ARG A 124 11.33 1.58 -10.49
N THR A 125 10.71 1.22 -9.37
CA THR A 125 10.02 -0.08 -9.21
C THR A 125 8.64 -0.10 -9.86
N LEU A 126 8.10 1.06 -10.26
CA LEU A 126 6.79 1.15 -10.90
C LEU A 126 6.89 0.85 -12.41
N PRO A 127 5.98 0.03 -12.98
CA PRO A 127 5.88 -0.11 -14.42
C PRO A 127 5.53 1.26 -15.04
N ASN A 128 6.21 1.61 -16.14
CA ASN A 128 6.20 2.95 -16.76
C ASN A 128 6.78 4.09 -15.89
N GLN A 129 7.67 3.77 -14.95
CA GLN A 129 8.58 4.66 -14.19
C GLN A 129 8.24 6.16 -14.22
N PRO A 130 7.22 6.64 -13.49
CA PRO A 130 6.64 7.97 -13.72
C PRO A 130 7.55 9.15 -13.37
N LEU A 131 8.63 8.94 -12.60
CA LEU A 131 9.60 9.98 -12.23
C LEU A 131 10.70 10.14 -13.29
N ASP A 132 11.41 9.07 -13.62
CA ASP A 132 12.38 9.06 -14.73
C ASP A 132 11.64 9.38 -16.06
N SER A 133 10.40 8.90 -16.25
CA SER A 133 9.50 9.27 -17.37
C SER A 133 8.99 10.72 -17.36
N ARG A 134 9.29 11.53 -16.34
CA ARG A 134 9.04 12.99 -16.40
C ARG A 134 10.25 13.71 -16.98
N GLU A 135 11.44 13.37 -16.52
CA GLU A 135 12.70 13.95 -17.01
C GLU A 135 12.96 13.53 -18.46
N VAL A 136 12.85 12.23 -18.77
CA VAL A 136 12.95 11.68 -20.14
C VAL A 136 11.84 12.22 -21.06
N ARG A 137 10.68 12.63 -20.52
CA ARG A 137 9.59 13.26 -21.30
C ARG A 137 9.81 14.75 -21.54
N ILE A 138 10.57 15.43 -20.69
CA ILE A 138 11.02 16.81 -20.93
C ILE A 138 12.10 16.78 -22.00
N GLU A 139 13.14 15.95 -21.83
CA GLU A 139 14.19 15.78 -22.84
C GLU A 139 13.63 15.30 -24.18
N GLY A 140 12.70 14.34 -24.16
CA GLY A 140 11.98 13.88 -25.36
C GLY A 140 11.00 14.89 -25.95
N ARG A 141 10.58 15.94 -25.21
CA ARG A 141 9.88 17.10 -25.78
C ARG A 141 10.86 18.02 -26.48
N ASP A 142 11.96 18.38 -25.82
CA ASP A 142 12.99 19.25 -26.38
C ASP A 142 13.58 18.66 -27.66
N GLN A 143 13.75 17.34 -27.72
CA GLN A 143 14.15 16.62 -28.94
C GLN A 143 13.08 16.69 -30.05
N ARG A 144 11.80 16.55 -29.72
CA ARG A 144 10.71 16.71 -30.71
C ARG A 144 10.65 18.15 -31.24
N GLU A 145 10.71 19.14 -30.38
CA GLU A 145 10.72 20.56 -30.79
C GLU A 145 11.95 20.92 -31.63
N ARG A 146 13.08 20.23 -31.46
CA ARG A 146 14.26 20.37 -32.34
C ARG A 146 14.01 19.73 -33.70
N LEU A 147 13.56 18.47 -33.73
CA LEU A 147 13.26 17.75 -34.98
C LEU A 147 12.13 18.39 -35.78
N GLU A 148 11.09 18.93 -35.13
CA GLU A 148 10.01 19.67 -35.77
C GLU A 148 10.52 20.96 -36.43
N ARG A 149 11.42 21.70 -35.77
CA ARG A 149 12.08 22.87 -36.37
C ARG A 149 12.98 22.50 -37.54
N GLU A 150 13.72 21.40 -37.45
CA GLU A 150 14.58 20.90 -38.52
C GLU A 150 13.76 20.42 -39.74
N ILE A 151 12.64 19.73 -39.51
CA ILE A 151 11.66 19.37 -40.55
C ILE A 151 11.10 20.63 -41.22
N GLU A 152 10.75 21.66 -40.45
CA GLU A 152 10.23 22.92 -40.99
C GLU A 152 11.29 23.66 -41.82
N GLN A 153 12.55 23.70 -41.35
CA GLN A 153 13.68 24.26 -42.10
C GLN A 153 13.95 23.52 -43.41
N LEU A 154 14.04 22.19 -43.37
CA LEU A 154 14.26 21.37 -44.58
C LEU A 154 13.10 21.51 -45.57
N ARG A 155 11.84 21.64 -45.10
CA ARG A 155 10.69 21.95 -45.95
C ARG A 155 10.79 23.33 -46.58
N ALA A 156 11.23 24.34 -45.82
CA ALA A 156 11.44 25.68 -46.34
C ALA A 156 12.55 25.70 -47.41
N GLU A 157 13.70 25.06 -47.16
CA GLU A 157 14.79 24.92 -48.13
C GLU A 157 14.34 24.20 -49.41
N LEU A 158 13.63 23.08 -49.29
CA LEU A 158 13.04 22.38 -50.42
C LEU A 158 12.02 23.26 -51.17
N SER A 159 11.25 24.12 -50.49
CA SER A 159 10.35 25.06 -51.15
C SER A 159 11.09 26.15 -51.94
N VAL A 160 12.23 26.63 -51.44
CA VAL A 160 13.10 27.61 -52.11
C VAL A 160 13.82 26.97 -53.31
N LEU A 161 14.36 25.76 -53.14
CA LEU A 161 14.99 25.01 -54.24
C LEU A 161 13.97 24.64 -55.33
N ARG A 162 12.75 24.25 -54.94
CA ARG A 162 11.69 23.89 -55.88
C ARG A 162 11.10 25.11 -56.59
N SER A 163 10.97 26.26 -55.93
CA SER A 163 10.53 27.51 -56.57
C SER A 163 11.62 28.12 -57.45
N GLY A 164 12.89 28.08 -57.03
CA GLY A 164 14.04 28.43 -57.88
C GLY A 164 14.20 27.49 -59.10
N GLY A 165 13.81 26.23 -58.96
CA GLY A 165 13.77 25.25 -60.05
C GLY A 165 12.70 25.50 -61.12
N LEU A 166 11.73 26.39 -60.90
CA LEU A 166 10.66 26.69 -61.88
C LEU A 166 11.07 27.66 -63.00
N GLY A 167 12.36 27.99 -63.11
CA GLY A 167 12.94 28.59 -64.32
C GLY A 167 13.24 27.59 -65.45
N GLY A 168 13.13 26.28 -65.21
CA GLY A 168 13.45 25.22 -66.16
C GLY A 168 12.24 24.74 -66.97
N THR A 169 12.29 24.92 -68.30
CA THR A 169 11.24 24.55 -69.25
C THR A 169 11.00 23.04 -69.36
N PHE A 170 9.74 22.61 -69.14
CA PHE A 170 9.20 21.39 -69.74
C PHE A 170 7.79 21.62 -70.29
N SER A 171 7.72 22.31 -71.43
CA SER A 171 6.54 22.24 -72.31
C SER A 171 6.72 21.06 -73.27
N ALA A 172 6.06 19.94 -72.96
CA ALA A 172 5.89 18.81 -73.86
C ALA A 172 4.44 18.35 -73.75
N GLY A 173 3.63 18.70 -74.76
CA GLY A 173 2.18 18.57 -74.68
C GLY A 173 1.69 17.12 -74.69
N VAL A 174 0.71 16.83 -73.83
CA VAL A 174 -0.19 15.67 -73.99
C VAL A 174 -1.62 16.19 -74.12
N ARG A 175 -2.34 15.65 -75.10
CA ARG A 175 -3.63 16.15 -75.60
C ARG A 175 -4.76 15.79 -74.61
N PRO A 176 -5.84 16.59 -74.52
CA PRO A 176 -7.01 16.19 -73.76
C PRO A 176 -7.71 15.00 -74.44
N VAL A 177 -7.93 13.92 -73.68
CA VAL A 177 -8.81 12.83 -74.11
C VAL A 177 -10.23 13.16 -73.67
N THR A 178 -11.16 13.04 -74.62
CA THR A 178 -12.58 13.35 -74.45
C THR A 178 -13.29 12.39 -73.49
N ALA A 179 -14.35 12.90 -72.84
CA ALA A 179 -15.15 12.18 -71.87
C ALA A 179 -15.76 10.88 -72.41
N ALA A 180 -15.78 9.85 -71.56
CA ALA A 180 -16.65 8.68 -71.69
C ALA A 180 -17.50 8.56 -70.42
N THR A 181 -18.81 8.71 -70.58
CA THR A 181 -19.81 8.68 -69.51
C THR A 181 -19.81 7.35 -68.76
N ARG A 182 -19.67 7.38 -67.42
CA ARG A 182 -20.16 6.30 -66.55
C ARG A 182 -20.38 6.76 -65.09
N GLU A 183 -21.63 7.03 -64.77
CA GLU A 183 -22.19 6.90 -63.41
C GLU A 183 -23.05 5.62 -63.35
N PRO A 184 -23.49 5.16 -62.16
CA PRO A 184 -22.73 5.12 -60.92
C PRO A 184 -22.73 3.68 -60.33
N ALA A 185 -21.73 3.34 -59.53
CA ALA A 185 -21.72 2.11 -58.73
C ALA A 185 -21.54 2.47 -57.26
N VAL A 186 -22.67 2.59 -56.55
CA VAL A 186 -22.68 2.73 -55.09
C VAL A 186 -22.05 1.48 -54.48
N THR A 187 -21.00 1.64 -53.68
CA THR A 187 -20.54 0.60 -52.76
C THR A 187 -20.50 1.22 -51.37
N GLU A 188 -21.42 0.78 -50.53
CA GLU A 188 -21.61 1.32 -49.18
C GLU A 188 -20.46 0.93 -48.25
N VAL A 189 -20.18 1.81 -47.29
CA VAL A 189 -19.29 1.55 -46.15
C VAL A 189 -20.08 0.77 -45.09
N PRO A 190 -19.52 -0.31 -44.50
CA PRO A 190 -19.89 -0.73 -43.16
C PRO A 190 -18.79 -0.38 -42.16
N GLU A 191 -19.14 0.47 -41.19
CA GLU A 191 -18.44 0.53 -39.90
C GLU A 191 -18.79 -0.72 -39.05
N GLY A 192 -17.97 -1.02 -38.04
CA GLY A 192 -18.44 -1.80 -36.87
C GLY A 192 -17.73 -3.12 -36.60
N ASP A 193 -16.87 -3.09 -35.58
CA ASP A 193 -16.78 -4.05 -34.48
C ASP A 193 -17.26 -5.52 -34.68
N GLU A 194 -16.36 -6.50 -34.45
CA GLU A 194 -16.36 -7.23 -33.16
C GLU A 194 -15.23 -8.27 -33.02
N ARG A 195 -14.47 -8.13 -31.95
CA ARG A 195 -13.98 -9.20 -31.05
C ARG A 195 -13.19 -10.39 -31.65
N SER A 196 -11.87 -10.29 -31.50
CA SER A 196 -10.98 -11.42 -31.24
C SER A 196 -11.58 -12.42 -30.25
N ARG A 197 -11.77 -13.68 -30.69
CA ARG A 197 -12.01 -14.82 -29.80
C ARG A 197 -10.84 -15.79 -29.87
N ILE A 198 -9.86 -15.59 -28.99
CA ILE A 198 -8.86 -16.62 -28.69
C ILE A 198 -9.59 -17.70 -27.88
N SER A 199 -9.68 -18.90 -28.45
CA SER A 199 -10.28 -20.06 -27.79
C SER A 199 -9.27 -20.72 -26.87
N LEU A 200 -9.63 -20.92 -25.59
CA LEU A 200 -8.86 -21.68 -24.62
C LEU A 200 -9.76 -22.82 -24.09
N ALA A 201 -9.25 -24.04 -24.16
CA ALA A 201 -10.02 -25.26 -23.88
C ALA A 201 -10.28 -25.46 -22.38
N PRO A 202 -11.40 -26.11 -21.99
CA PRO A 202 -11.64 -26.49 -20.60
C PRO A 202 -10.83 -27.74 -20.22
N ILE A 203 -10.11 -27.68 -19.09
CA ILE A 203 -9.58 -28.88 -18.44
C ILE A 203 -10.64 -29.41 -17.47
N GLN A 204 -11.01 -30.68 -17.65
CA GLN A 204 -11.93 -31.41 -16.78
C GLN A 204 -11.23 -31.75 -15.46
N GLY A 205 -11.93 -31.58 -14.34
CA GLY A 205 -11.58 -32.26 -13.09
C GLY A 205 -12.32 -33.60 -12.97
N PRO A 206 -11.83 -34.55 -12.17
CA PRO A 206 -12.61 -35.70 -11.74
C PRO A 206 -13.20 -35.48 -10.34
N GLU A 207 -14.52 -35.67 -10.25
CA GLU A 207 -15.18 -36.24 -9.07
C GLU A 207 -14.63 -37.67 -8.88
N GLY A 208 -14.59 -38.31 -7.72
CA GLY A 208 -15.02 -37.99 -6.35
C GLY A 208 -14.97 -39.32 -5.57
N ASP A 209 -15.17 -39.32 -4.25
CA ASP A 209 -15.73 -40.49 -3.55
C ASP A 209 -16.14 -40.13 -2.11
N ALA A 210 -17.15 -40.83 -1.59
CA ALA A 210 -17.79 -40.57 -0.31
C ALA A 210 -17.82 -41.82 0.57
N ALA A 211 -17.86 -41.65 1.90
CA ALA A 211 -18.70 -42.44 2.83
C ALA A 211 -18.43 -42.06 4.30
N ALA A 212 -19.52 -41.97 5.10
CA ALA A 212 -19.66 -42.34 6.55
C ALA A 212 -18.67 -41.72 7.60
N GLU A 213 -18.90 -41.61 8.92
CA GLU A 213 -20.04 -41.62 9.86
C GLU A 213 -19.52 -41.06 11.23
N ALA A 214 -20.27 -40.67 12.27
CA ALA A 214 -21.72 -40.56 12.53
C ALA A 214 -22.01 -39.49 13.63
N SER A 215 -23.29 -39.41 14.02
CA SER A 215 -23.93 -38.83 15.22
C SER A 215 -23.11 -38.56 16.50
N LEU A 216 -23.39 -37.43 17.19
CA LEU A 216 -24.21 -37.40 18.43
C LEU A 216 -24.29 -35.99 19.07
N SER A 217 -25.50 -35.58 19.47
CA SER A 217 -25.80 -34.54 20.47
C SER A 217 -26.52 -35.23 21.65
N PRO A 218 -26.41 -34.73 22.91
CA PRO A 218 -27.44 -33.81 23.42
C PRO A 218 -26.96 -32.72 24.42
N ALA A 219 -27.83 -31.72 24.66
CA ALA A 219 -27.72 -30.67 25.70
C ALA A 219 -28.49 -31.09 26.99
N PRO A 220 -28.89 -30.22 27.96
CA PRO A 220 -28.55 -28.82 28.32
C PRO A 220 -28.15 -28.68 29.84
N THR A 221 -27.88 -27.53 30.50
CA THR A 221 -28.77 -26.44 31.00
C THR A 221 -27.97 -25.56 32.06
N PRO A 222 -28.51 -24.62 32.91
CA PRO A 222 -28.10 -23.19 32.84
C PRO A 222 -27.54 -22.54 34.13
N ALA A 223 -26.99 -21.30 34.05
CA ALA A 223 -27.07 -20.30 35.13
C ALA A 223 -26.69 -18.84 34.73
N ALA A 224 -27.71 -17.98 34.66
CA ALA A 224 -27.76 -16.57 35.10
C ALA A 224 -26.81 -15.46 34.54
N PRO A 225 -27.24 -14.18 34.52
CA PRO A 225 -26.70 -13.17 33.59
C PRO A 225 -25.78 -12.12 34.25
N ARG A 226 -24.91 -11.51 33.43
CA ARG A 226 -24.31 -10.20 33.73
C ARG A 226 -24.65 -9.19 32.63
N THR A 227 -25.04 -8.00 33.09
CA THR A 227 -25.62 -6.89 32.34
C THR A 227 -24.81 -6.44 31.14
N LYS A 228 -25.42 -6.40 29.95
CA LYS A 228 -24.93 -5.61 28.82
C LYS A 228 -25.21 -4.13 29.10
N SER A 229 -24.18 -3.29 29.02
CA SER A 229 -24.36 -1.84 28.85
C SER A 229 -25.03 -1.56 27.51
N ALA A 230 -25.99 -0.63 27.50
CA ALA A 230 -26.83 -0.37 26.33
C ALA A 230 -26.04 0.33 25.22
N GLN A 231 -26.08 -0.25 24.02
CA GLN A 231 -25.66 0.39 22.77
C GLN A 231 -26.93 0.77 21.98
N PRO A 232 -27.04 1.98 21.39
CA PRO A 232 -28.28 2.41 20.75
C PRO A 232 -28.62 1.56 19.53
N ALA A 233 -29.81 0.95 19.52
CA ALA A 233 -30.34 0.23 18.37
C ALA A 233 -30.97 1.21 17.38
N ALA A 234 -30.39 1.34 16.18
CA ALA A 234 -30.99 2.03 15.05
C ALA A 234 -30.42 1.47 13.73
N GLY A 235 -31.13 0.54 13.08
CA GLY A 235 -30.60 -0.18 11.90
C GLY A 235 -31.48 -1.32 11.40
N GLY A 236 -32.74 -1.04 11.04
CA GLY A 236 -33.65 -2.06 10.53
C GLY A 236 -33.23 -2.61 9.16
N GLY A 237 -32.63 -3.81 9.14
CA GLY A 237 -32.91 -4.87 8.15
C GLY A 237 -32.69 -4.59 6.66
N ARG A 238 -31.98 -3.53 6.25
CA ARG A 238 -31.75 -3.26 4.82
C ARG A 238 -30.83 -4.33 4.22
N ARG A 239 -31.31 -5.01 3.18
CA ARG A 239 -30.50 -5.91 2.35
C ARG A 239 -30.09 -5.19 1.07
N HIS A 240 -28.86 -5.39 0.63
CA HIS A 240 -28.36 -4.89 -0.64
C HIS A 240 -27.88 -6.07 -1.49
N THR A 241 -28.44 -6.19 -2.68
CA THR A 241 -28.00 -7.15 -3.69
C THR A 241 -26.79 -6.60 -4.41
N VAL A 242 -25.66 -7.30 -4.34
CA VAL A 242 -24.40 -6.94 -4.98
C VAL A 242 -24.60 -6.90 -6.50
N ALA A 243 -24.39 -5.72 -7.10
CA ALA A 243 -24.38 -5.54 -8.54
C ALA A 243 -23.00 -5.87 -9.16
N PRO A 244 -22.92 -6.12 -10.47
CA PRO A 244 -21.63 -6.21 -11.16
C PRO A 244 -20.80 -4.95 -10.91
N LYS A 245 -19.55 -5.12 -10.46
CA LYS A 245 -18.59 -4.07 -10.02
C LYS A 245 -18.82 -3.45 -8.63
N ASP A 246 -19.78 -3.91 -7.83
CA ASP A 246 -19.84 -3.52 -6.41
C ASP A 246 -18.66 -4.10 -5.61
N SER A 247 -18.23 -3.39 -4.57
CA SER A 247 -17.20 -3.83 -3.62
C SER A 247 -17.66 -3.60 -2.19
N LEU A 248 -17.18 -4.40 -1.23
CA LEU A 248 -17.48 -4.21 0.20
C LEU A 248 -17.20 -2.77 0.67
N PHE A 249 -16.13 -2.17 0.16
CA PHE A 249 -15.74 -0.78 0.43
C PHE A 249 -16.72 0.24 -0.17
N GLY A 250 -17.16 0.02 -1.42
CA GLY A 250 -18.17 0.86 -2.08
C GLY A 250 -19.55 0.79 -1.42
N ILE A 251 -19.98 -0.42 -1.05
CA ILE A 251 -21.23 -0.67 -0.32
C ILE A 251 -21.16 -0.01 1.07
N ALA A 252 -20.07 -0.20 1.82
CA ALA A 252 -19.86 0.48 3.10
C ALA A 252 -19.91 2.01 2.95
N LYS A 253 -19.29 2.58 1.92
CA LYS A 253 -19.39 4.02 1.61
C LYS A 253 -20.84 4.48 1.40
N LYS A 254 -21.61 3.71 0.63
CA LYS A 254 -22.98 4.04 0.23
C LYS A 254 -23.96 4.04 1.41
N TYR A 255 -23.76 3.13 2.39
CA TYR A 255 -24.69 2.98 3.51
C TYR A 255 -24.21 3.61 4.83
N TYR A 256 -22.91 3.76 5.07
CA TYR A 256 -22.35 4.40 6.27
C TYR A 256 -21.79 5.81 6.02
N GLY A 257 -21.89 6.33 4.80
CA GLY A 257 -21.30 7.61 4.36
C GLY A 257 -19.77 7.64 4.33
N SER A 258 -19.11 6.65 4.94
CA SER A 258 -17.66 6.55 5.08
C SER A 258 -17.20 5.12 4.82
N ALA A 259 -16.13 4.98 4.04
CA ALA A 259 -15.50 3.71 3.73
C ALA A 259 -14.24 3.56 4.58
N THR A 260 -14.44 3.18 5.85
CA THR A 260 -13.34 2.86 6.76
C THR A 260 -13.24 1.35 6.94
N ASN A 261 -12.04 0.85 7.23
CA ASN A 261 -11.82 -0.57 7.47
C ASN A 261 -12.72 -1.11 8.59
N ALA A 262 -13.03 -0.31 9.61
CA ALA A 262 -13.97 -0.67 10.67
C ALA A 262 -15.42 -0.86 10.16
N ARG A 263 -15.89 -0.05 9.21
CA ARG A 263 -17.23 -0.20 8.61
C ARG A 263 -17.30 -1.39 7.65
N VAL A 264 -16.23 -1.64 6.89
CA VAL A 264 -16.09 -2.84 6.06
C VAL A 264 -16.06 -4.10 6.92
N GLN A 265 -15.30 -4.09 8.02
CA GLN A 265 -15.24 -5.20 8.97
C GLN A 265 -16.60 -5.46 9.63
N ALA A 266 -17.32 -4.42 10.07
CA ALA A 266 -18.68 -4.57 10.59
C ALA A 266 -19.66 -5.17 9.55
N LEU A 267 -19.51 -4.81 8.27
CA LEU A 267 -20.29 -5.40 7.18
C LEU A 267 -19.93 -6.88 6.96
N ILE A 268 -18.65 -7.27 7.05
CA ILE A 268 -18.22 -8.67 7.00
C ILE A 268 -18.77 -9.45 8.20
N ASP A 269 -18.63 -8.91 9.41
CA ASP A 269 -19.07 -9.57 10.65
C ASP A 269 -20.59 -9.77 10.73
N ALA A 270 -21.37 -8.87 10.13
CA ALA A 270 -22.82 -9.01 9.98
C ALA A 270 -23.26 -10.00 8.87
N ASN A 271 -22.32 -10.48 8.04
CA ASN A 271 -22.57 -11.32 6.87
C ASN A 271 -21.66 -12.56 6.82
N ARG A 272 -21.17 -13.05 7.96
CA ARG A 272 -20.29 -14.24 8.02
C ARG A 272 -20.98 -15.54 7.59
N ASP A 273 -22.31 -15.52 7.49
CA ASP A 273 -23.14 -16.58 6.90
C ASP A 273 -22.96 -16.68 5.38
N VAL A 274 -22.61 -15.58 4.71
CA VAL A 274 -22.47 -15.51 3.24
C VAL A 274 -21.04 -15.18 2.80
N LEU A 275 -20.23 -14.51 3.62
CA LEU A 275 -18.83 -14.15 3.36
C LEU A 275 -17.88 -14.96 4.27
N PRO A 276 -17.03 -15.87 3.72
CA PRO A 276 -15.94 -16.44 4.50
C PRO A 276 -14.96 -15.33 4.93
N ALA A 277 -14.46 -15.46 6.16
CA ALA A 277 -13.74 -14.39 6.86
C ALA A 277 -12.43 -13.99 6.18
N GLY A 278 -12.46 -12.86 5.47
CA GLY A 278 -11.29 -12.26 4.85
C GLY A 278 -11.65 -10.96 4.13
N ALA A 279 -10.86 -9.90 4.35
CA ALA A 279 -11.06 -8.60 3.70
C ALA A 279 -10.80 -8.61 2.17
N ALA A 280 -10.32 -9.74 1.64
CA ALA A 280 -9.99 -9.95 0.22
C ALA A 280 -10.91 -10.95 -0.49
N THR A 281 -12.00 -11.41 0.15
CA THR A 281 -12.94 -12.35 -0.47
C THR A 281 -13.69 -11.66 -1.63
N PRO A 282 -13.60 -12.16 -2.88
CA PRO A 282 -14.34 -11.59 -4.00
C PRO A 282 -15.85 -11.78 -3.81
N LEU A 283 -16.61 -10.68 -3.88
CA LEU A 283 -18.06 -10.73 -3.85
C LEU A 283 -18.59 -11.44 -5.10
N LYS A 284 -19.58 -12.33 -4.92
CA LYS A 284 -20.32 -12.93 -6.02
C LYS A 284 -21.49 -12.02 -6.40
N GLU A 285 -21.71 -11.83 -7.70
CA GLU A 285 -22.82 -11.02 -8.20
C GLU A 285 -24.18 -11.66 -7.81
N GLY A 286 -25.18 -10.83 -7.49
CA GLY A 286 -26.49 -11.30 -7.01
C GLY A 286 -26.57 -11.70 -5.52
N MET A 287 -25.45 -11.63 -4.80
CA MET A 287 -25.38 -11.90 -3.36
C MET A 287 -26.12 -10.84 -2.53
N ALA A 288 -26.97 -11.25 -1.58
CA ALA A 288 -27.71 -10.33 -0.71
C ALA A 288 -26.98 -10.10 0.62
N LEU A 289 -26.36 -8.93 0.79
CA LEU A 289 -25.69 -8.54 2.04
C LEU A 289 -26.65 -7.78 2.98
N ARG A 290 -26.64 -8.15 4.26
CA ARG A 290 -27.33 -7.47 5.36
C ARG A 290 -26.53 -6.23 5.77
N ILE A 291 -27.19 -5.08 5.89
CA ILE A 291 -26.56 -3.83 6.32
C ILE A 291 -27.05 -3.52 7.75
N PRO A 292 -26.19 -3.64 8.77
CA PRO A 292 -26.50 -3.16 10.12
C PRO A 292 -26.57 -1.63 10.21
#